data_AF-A0A7J3KAX2-F1
#
_entry.id   AF-A0A7J3KAX2-F1
#
_cell.length_a   1.000
_cell.length_b   1.000
_cell.length_c   1.000
_cell.angle_alpha   90.00
_cell.angle_beta   90.00
_cell.angle_gamma   90.00
#
_symmetry.space_group_name_H-M   'P 1'
#
loop_
_entity.id
_entity.type
_entity.pdbx_description
1 polymer ?
#
loop_
_entity_poly.entity_id
_entity_poly.type
_entity_poly.pdbx_seq_one_letter_code
_entity_poly.pdbx_strand_id
1 'polypeptide(L)'
;MKITSVQASLTAIFAALQAILTIFPLGITIGVAGTITLGAAGGPLIGILLGPYLGGSATLIGSLVGCFINPSGAIFGFLTIIPPFLGAVGAGCVRFNRGYIAGAIIFASLIVFYAHPYGQQAYIYPWLHIAAMILAFSPLAIIASSSFASLSFSRTLFGVIIASFVGVMSDHIAGSAIAIWYFNL
;
A
#
# COMPACT_ATOMS: atom_id res chain seq x y z
N MET A 1 -5.51 -20.09 -11.42
CA MET A 1 -5.38 -20.54 -10.02
C MET A 1 -6.77 -20.89 -9.52
N LYS A 2 -7.02 -22.10 -8.99
CA LYS A 2 -8.31 -22.43 -8.36
C LYS A 2 -8.28 -21.86 -6.93
N ILE A 3 -9.20 -20.95 -6.61
CA ILE A 3 -9.34 -20.38 -5.26
C ILE A 3 -10.06 -21.41 -4.39
N THR A 4 -9.53 -21.72 -3.22
CA THR A 4 -10.20 -22.60 -2.26
C THR A 4 -11.28 -21.84 -1.48
N SER A 5 -12.27 -22.55 -0.93
CA SER A 5 -13.30 -21.95 -0.06
C SER A 5 -12.70 -21.18 1.12
N VAL A 6 -11.61 -21.69 1.69
CA VAL A 6 -10.86 -21.03 2.78
C VAL A 6 -10.24 -19.71 2.31
N GLN A 7 -9.58 -19.70 1.15
CA GLN A 7 -8.99 -18.49 0.58
C GLN A 7 -10.05 -17.44 0.27
N ALA A 8 -11.19 -17.85 -0.31
CA ALA A 8 -12.31 -16.95 -0.56
C ALA A 8 -12.87 -16.36 0.75
N SER A 9 -13.01 -17.19 1.79
CA SER A 9 -13.50 -16.74 3.10
C SER A 9 -12.54 -15.76 3.76
N LEU A 10 -11.22 -16.03 3.71
CA LEU A 10 -10.20 -15.10 4.22
C LEU A 10 -10.22 -13.77 3.45
N THR A 11 -10.28 -13.81 2.12
CA THR A 11 -10.38 -12.60 1.31
C THR A 11 -11.64 -11.80 1.67
N ALA A 12 -12.78 -12.44 1.90
CA ALA A 12 -14.01 -11.77 2.30
C ALA A 12 -13.92 -11.12 3.70
N ILE A 13 -13.38 -11.84 4.69
CA ILE A 13 -13.19 -11.33 6.06
C ILE A 13 -12.25 -10.12 6.05
N PHE A 14 -11.10 -10.22 5.37
CA PHE A 14 -10.15 -9.12 5.30
C PHE A 14 -10.62 -7.96 4.43
N ALA A 15 -11.47 -8.21 3.42
CA ALA A 15 -12.14 -7.15 2.68
C ALA A 15 -13.12 -6.38 3.59
N ALA A 16 -13.91 -7.07 4.39
CA ALA A 16 -14.80 -6.42 5.37
C ALA A 16 -13.99 -5.60 6.40
N LEU A 17 -12.86 -6.15 6.88
CA LEU A 17 -11.94 -5.41 7.75
C LEU A 17 -11.41 -4.14 7.07
N GLN A 18 -10.90 -4.25 5.84
CA GLN A 18 -10.41 -3.08 5.11
C GLN A 18 -11.51 -2.03 4.91
N ALA A 19 -12.74 -2.46 4.57
CA ALA A 19 -13.85 -1.52 4.42
C ALA A 19 -14.09 -0.70 5.69
N ILE A 20 -14.05 -1.34 6.87
CA ILE A 20 -14.15 -0.66 8.16
C ILE A 20 -12.96 0.30 8.35
N LEU A 21 -11.74 -0.15 8.11
CA LEU A 21 -10.53 0.69 8.27
C LEU A 21 -10.54 1.92 7.35
N THR A 22 -11.06 1.78 6.13
CA THR A 22 -11.19 2.88 5.17
C THR A 22 -12.18 3.96 5.63
N ILE A 23 -13.15 3.63 6.50
CA ILE A 23 -14.14 4.60 6.99
C ILE A 23 -13.60 5.37 8.20
N PHE A 24 -12.70 4.77 8.99
CA PHE A 24 -12.18 5.39 10.21
C PHE A 24 -11.10 6.46 9.90
N PRO A 25 -11.36 7.74 10.21
CA PRO A 25 -10.38 8.80 10.01
C PRO A 25 -9.25 8.74 11.04
N LEU A 26 -8.01 8.80 10.55
CA LEU A 26 -6.82 9.19 11.29
C LEU A 26 -6.53 10.65 10.95
N GLY A 27 -6.84 11.57 11.87
CA GLY A 27 -6.58 13.01 11.73
C GLY A 27 -5.09 13.40 11.71
N ILE A 28 -4.20 12.52 11.25
CA ILE A 28 -2.76 12.74 11.18
C ILE A 28 -2.41 13.09 9.74
N THR A 29 -2.36 14.38 9.44
CA THR A 29 -1.68 14.91 8.24
C THR A 29 -0.58 15.86 8.68
N ILE A 30 0.66 15.57 8.29
CA ILE A 30 1.80 16.46 8.53
C ILE A 30 2.10 17.18 7.22
N GLY A 31 2.01 18.50 7.21
CA GLY A 31 2.37 19.35 6.06
C GLY A 31 1.27 19.57 5.01
N VAL A 32 0.05 19.02 5.18
CA VAL A 32 -1.09 19.30 4.30
C VAL A 32 -2.41 19.24 5.06
N ALA A 33 -3.42 19.98 4.58
CA ALA A 33 -4.79 19.90 5.09
C ALA A 33 -5.47 18.65 4.51
N GLY A 34 -5.95 17.74 5.36
CA GLY A 34 -6.64 16.53 4.94
C GLY A 34 -6.84 15.56 6.09
N THR A 35 -7.35 14.37 5.80
CA THR A 35 -7.48 13.28 6.78
C THR A 35 -7.10 11.99 6.09
N ILE A 36 -6.12 11.28 6.65
CA ILE A 36 -5.75 9.93 6.22
C ILE A 36 -6.70 8.97 6.95
N THR A 37 -7.02 7.82 6.39
CA THR A 37 -7.86 6.82 7.08
C THR A 37 -6.98 5.67 7.60
N LEU A 38 -7.50 4.88 8.54
CA LEU A 38 -6.82 3.66 8.97
C LEU A 38 -6.57 2.69 7.80
N GLY A 39 -7.34 2.81 6.71
CA GLY A 39 -7.20 2.00 5.50
C GLY A 39 -5.83 2.08 4.84
N ALA A 40 -5.13 3.22 4.96
CA ALA A 40 -3.77 3.39 4.42
C ALA A 40 -2.74 2.50 5.15
N ALA A 41 -2.90 2.34 6.48
CA ALA A 41 -2.08 1.39 7.25
C ALA A 41 -2.60 -0.06 7.12
N GLY A 42 -3.92 -0.23 6.94
CA GLY A 42 -4.58 -1.52 6.80
C GLY A 42 -4.10 -2.31 5.59
N GLY A 43 -4.02 -1.66 4.41
CA GLY A 43 -3.63 -2.31 3.16
C GLY A 43 -2.33 -3.11 3.26
N PRO A 44 -1.19 -2.49 3.63
CA PRO A 44 0.09 -3.18 3.82
C PRO A 44 0.04 -4.35 4.80
N LEU A 45 -0.67 -4.22 5.93
CA LEU A 45 -0.81 -5.29 6.92
C LEU A 45 -1.60 -6.48 6.35
N ILE A 46 -2.70 -6.21 5.63
CA ILE A 46 -3.49 -7.25 4.94
C ILE A 46 -2.65 -7.95 3.87
N GLY A 47 -1.85 -7.18 3.13
CA GLY A 47 -0.88 -7.70 2.16
C GLY A 47 0.16 -8.61 2.79
N ILE A 48 0.69 -8.23 3.96
CA ILE A 48 1.61 -9.08 4.74
C ILE A 48 0.89 -10.34 5.19
N LEU A 49 -0.36 -10.31 5.65
CA LEU A 49 -1.02 -11.51 6.17
C LEU A 49 -1.45 -12.50 5.07
N LEU A 50 -2.03 -12.01 3.98
CA LEU A 50 -2.62 -12.85 2.93
C LEU A 50 -1.76 -12.98 1.67
N GLY A 51 -0.68 -12.21 1.56
CA GLY A 51 0.17 -12.14 0.38
C GLY A 51 -0.38 -11.21 -0.72
N PRO A 52 0.37 -11.05 -1.82
CA PRO A 52 0.11 -10.00 -2.80
C PRO A 52 -1.21 -10.19 -3.54
N TYR A 53 -1.61 -11.43 -3.84
CA TYR A 53 -2.84 -11.70 -4.59
C TYR A 53 -4.08 -11.63 -3.70
N LEU A 54 -4.18 -12.49 -2.68
CA LEU A 54 -5.36 -12.54 -1.81
C LEU A 54 -5.51 -11.28 -0.97
N GLY A 55 -4.39 -10.73 -0.46
CA GLY A 55 -4.38 -9.47 0.28
C GLY A 55 -4.67 -8.27 -0.61
N GLY A 56 -4.09 -8.21 -1.80
CA GLY A 56 -4.43 -7.21 -2.81
C GLY A 56 -5.92 -7.23 -3.15
N SER A 57 -6.48 -8.40 -3.49
CA SER A 57 -7.92 -8.54 -3.77
C SER A 57 -8.79 -8.16 -2.58
N ALA A 58 -8.44 -8.56 -1.36
CA ALA A 58 -9.17 -8.19 -0.16
C ALA A 58 -9.19 -6.67 0.04
N THR A 59 -8.02 -6.04 -0.08
CA THR A 59 -7.88 -4.59 0.09
C THR A 59 -8.60 -3.81 -1.02
N LEU A 60 -8.57 -4.30 -2.26
CA LEU A 60 -9.29 -3.70 -3.39
C LEU A 60 -10.80 -3.74 -3.17
N ILE A 61 -11.35 -4.92 -2.86
CA ILE A 61 -12.79 -5.10 -2.61
C ILE A 61 -13.23 -4.29 -1.39
N GLY A 62 -12.47 -4.39 -0.29
CA GLY A 62 -12.78 -3.67 0.94
C GLY A 62 -12.74 -2.16 0.78
N SER A 63 -11.73 -1.63 0.08
CA SER A 63 -11.65 -0.19 -0.19
C SER A 63 -12.78 0.27 -1.11
N LEU A 64 -13.19 -0.54 -2.10
CA LEU A 64 -14.35 -0.25 -2.95
C LEU A 64 -15.65 -0.19 -2.14
N VAL A 65 -15.89 -1.18 -1.28
CA VAL A 65 -17.04 -1.19 -0.37
C VAL A 65 -16.98 0.02 0.58
N GLY A 66 -15.80 0.34 1.12
CA GLY A 66 -15.57 1.52 1.94
C GLY A 66 -15.93 2.83 1.24
N CYS A 67 -15.62 2.97 -0.06
CA CYS A 67 -16.02 4.13 -0.86
C CYS A 67 -17.55 4.25 -1.00
N PHE A 68 -18.29 3.14 -1.07
CA PHE A 68 -19.75 3.18 -1.11
C PHE A 68 -20.37 3.50 0.26
N ILE A 69 -19.75 3.04 1.35
CA ILE A 69 -20.24 3.32 2.71
C ILE A 69 -19.93 4.76 3.12
N ASN A 70 -18.74 5.27 2.77
CA ASN A 70 -18.33 6.64 3.06
C ASN A 70 -17.81 7.34 1.78
N PRO A 71 -18.71 7.82 0.91
CA PRO A 71 -18.32 8.49 -0.34
C PRO A 71 -17.49 9.76 -0.13
N SER A 72 -17.65 10.47 0.99
CA SER A 72 -16.84 11.66 1.29
C SER A 72 -15.39 11.33 1.61
N GLY A 73 -15.09 10.08 2.01
CA GLY A 73 -13.72 9.57 2.16
C GLY A 73 -13.05 9.15 0.84
N ALA A 74 -13.81 9.05 -0.26
CA ALA A 74 -13.29 8.69 -1.58
C ALA A 74 -12.75 9.95 -2.31
N ILE A 75 -11.64 10.49 -1.81
CA ILE A 75 -11.08 11.79 -2.23
C ILE A 75 -10.75 11.87 -3.74
N PHE A 76 -10.51 10.71 -4.39
CA PHE A 76 -10.23 10.58 -5.83
C PHE A 76 -11.35 9.83 -6.57
N GLY A 77 -12.56 9.78 -6.00
CA GLY A 77 -13.64 8.92 -6.48
C GLY A 77 -13.23 7.45 -6.53
N PHE A 78 -13.53 6.75 -7.63
CA PHE A 78 -13.17 5.34 -7.79
C PHE A 78 -11.67 5.06 -7.79
N LEU A 79 -10.82 6.07 -8.06
CA LEU A 79 -9.36 5.89 -8.02
C LEU A 79 -8.81 5.76 -6.60
N THR A 80 -9.58 6.13 -5.56
CA THR A 80 -9.18 5.98 -4.14
C THR A 80 -8.91 4.53 -3.74
N ILE A 81 -9.41 3.55 -4.49
CA ILE A 81 -9.13 2.13 -4.22
C ILE A 81 -7.72 1.69 -4.64
N ILE A 82 -7.07 2.44 -5.54
CA ILE A 82 -5.78 2.04 -6.14
C ILE A 82 -4.63 2.14 -5.12
N PRO A 83 -4.46 3.25 -4.37
CA PRO A 83 -3.37 3.37 -3.41
C PRO A 83 -3.32 2.23 -2.37
N PRO A 84 -4.39 1.93 -1.59
CA PRO A 84 -4.33 0.87 -0.60
C PRO A 84 -4.16 -0.52 -1.24
N PHE A 85 -4.72 -0.75 -2.44
CA PHE A 85 -4.49 -1.96 -3.22
C PHE A 85 -3.00 -2.16 -3.53
N LEU A 86 -2.33 -1.13 -4.05
CA LEU A 86 -0.91 -1.19 -4.37
C LEU A 86 -0.04 -1.32 -3.11
N GLY A 87 -0.45 -0.71 -1.99
CA GLY A 87 0.21 -0.92 -0.71
C GLY A 87 0.15 -2.37 -0.23
N ALA A 88 -1.02 -3.01 -0.34
CA ALA A 88 -1.20 -4.43 -0.01
C ALA A 88 -0.38 -5.35 -0.94
N VAL A 89 -0.41 -5.10 -2.24
CA VAL A 89 0.40 -5.85 -3.22
C VAL A 89 1.88 -5.68 -2.93
N GLY A 90 2.34 -4.45 -2.68
CA GLY A 90 3.74 -4.14 -2.40
C GLY A 90 4.26 -4.86 -1.15
N ALA A 91 3.54 -4.73 -0.03
CA ALA A 91 3.93 -5.38 1.23
C ALA A 91 3.89 -6.92 1.12
N GLY A 92 2.86 -7.46 0.46
CA GLY A 92 2.76 -8.89 0.17
C GLY A 92 3.91 -9.39 -0.71
N CYS A 93 4.27 -8.64 -1.75
CA CYS A 93 5.41 -8.98 -2.60
C CYS A 93 6.72 -9.02 -1.80
N VAL A 94 6.98 -8.06 -0.90
CA VAL A 94 8.17 -8.12 -0.03
C VAL A 94 8.16 -9.36 0.84
N ARG A 95 7.03 -9.70 1.50
CA ARG A 95 6.92 -10.93 2.30
C ARG A 95 7.26 -12.19 1.50
N PHE A 96 6.83 -12.28 0.25
CA PHE A 96 7.00 -13.46 -0.60
C PHE A 96 8.26 -13.41 -1.48
N ASN A 97 9.28 -12.66 -1.06
CA ASN A 97 10.57 -12.53 -1.75
C ASN A 97 10.44 -12.03 -3.21
N ARG A 98 9.50 -11.12 -3.44
CA ARG A 98 9.23 -10.45 -4.71
C ARG A 98 9.31 -8.93 -4.55
N GLY A 99 10.19 -8.45 -3.67
CA GLY A 99 10.37 -7.03 -3.37
C GLY A 99 10.59 -6.17 -4.61
N TYR A 100 11.23 -6.72 -5.66
CA TYR A 100 11.40 -6.05 -6.95
C TYR A 100 10.08 -5.63 -7.62
N ILE A 101 8.98 -6.35 -7.41
CA ILE A 101 7.65 -5.95 -7.91
C ILE A 101 7.17 -4.71 -7.16
N ALA A 102 7.36 -4.65 -5.84
CA ALA A 102 7.03 -3.46 -5.05
C ALA A 102 7.90 -2.26 -5.46
N GLY A 103 9.20 -2.49 -5.67
CA GLY A 103 10.11 -1.48 -6.23
C GLY A 103 9.66 -0.96 -7.59
N ALA A 104 9.21 -1.84 -8.49
CA ALA A 104 8.67 -1.46 -9.79
C ALA A 104 7.36 -0.66 -9.70
N ILE A 105 6.46 -1.01 -8.76
CA ILE A 105 5.24 -0.23 -8.48
C ILE A 105 5.60 1.19 -8.03
N ILE A 106 6.54 1.32 -7.09
CA ILE A 106 6.99 2.63 -6.61
C ILE A 106 7.64 3.42 -7.76
N PHE A 107 8.51 2.79 -8.54
CA PHE A 107 9.18 3.43 -9.68
C PHE A 107 8.19 3.91 -10.74
N ALA A 108 7.23 3.08 -11.13
CA ALA A 108 6.19 3.46 -12.09
C ALA A 108 5.36 4.64 -11.58
N SER A 109 5.00 4.65 -10.30
CA SER A 109 4.24 5.74 -9.68
C SER A 109 5.05 7.03 -9.61
N LEU A 110 6.37 6.95 -9.36
CA LEU A 110 7.29 8.09 -9.44
C LEU A 110 7.33 8.68 -10.85
N ILE A 111 7.39 7.85 -11.89
CA ILE A 111 7.35 8.33 -13.28
C ILE A 111 6.04 9.08 -13.54
N VAL A 112 4.90 8.54 -13.11
CA VAL A 112 3.60 9.21 -13.26
C VAL A 112 3.57 10.54 -12.51
N PHE A 113 4.10 10.60 -11.29
CA PHE A 113 4.20 11.84 -10.51
C PHE A 113 5.08 12.90 -11.21
N TYR A 114 6.28 12.53 -11.65
CA TYR A 114 7.22 13.44 -12.32
C TYR A 114 6.87 13.79 -13.77
N ALA A 115 5.94 13.06 -14.38
CA ALA A 115 5.39 13.45 -15.67
C ALA A 115 4.54 14.74 -15.58
N HIS A 116 4.06 15.10 -14.39
CA HIS A 116 3.33 16.36 -14.17
C HIS A 116 4.29 17.53 -13.89
N PRO A 117 4.05 18.75 -14.42
CA PRO A 117 4.90 19.92 -14.18
C PRO A 117 5.12 20.25 -12.70
N TYR A 118 4.08 20.15 -11.86
CA TYR A 118 4.22 20.38 -10.41
C TYR A 118 5.08 19.31 -9.72
N GLY A 119 5.09 18.08 -10.25
CA GLY A 119 5.93 17.01 -9.72
C GLY A 119 7.41 17.31 -9.96
N GLN A 120 7.73 17.90 -11.11
CA GLN A 120 9.09 18.36 -11.43
C GLN A 120 9.53 19.54 -10.54
N GLN A 121 8.61 20.45 -10.20
CA GLN A 121 8.88 21.54 -9.26
C GLN A 121 9.09 21.00 -7.83
N ALA A 122 8.35 19.95 -7.46
CA ALA A 122 8.47 19.26 -6.18
C ALA A 122 9.54 18.14 -6.18
N TYR A 123 10.69 18.35 -6.82
CA TYR A 123 11.72 17.32 -7.03
C TYR A 123 12.27 16.65 -5.76
N ILE A 124 12.18 17.29 -4.58
CA ILE A 124 12.62 16.72 -3.30
C ILE A 124 11.52 15.87 -2.65
N TYR A 125 10.25 16.11 -2.96
CA TYR A 125 9.12 15.51 -2.26
C TYR A 125 9.21 13.96 -2.17
N PRO A 126 9.54 13.22 -3.24
CA PRO A 126 9.55 11.75 -3.19
C PRO A 126 10.81 11.10 -2.59
N TRP A 127 11.63 11.83 -1.82
CA TRP A 127 12.89 11.30 -1.28
C TRP A 127 12.69 10.00 -0.47
N LEU A 128 11.63 9.93 0.34
CA LEU A 128 11.32 8.75 1.15
C LEU A 128 10.82 7.59 0.31
N HIS A 129 10.08 7.87 -0.78
CA HIS A 129 9.64 6.87 -1.74
C HIS A 129 10.82 6.29 -2.53
N ILE A 130 11.80 7.13 -2.89
CA ILE A 130 13.05 6.69 -3.52
C ILE A 130 13.83 5.77 -2.56
N ALA A 131 13.92 6.13 -1.27
CA ALA A 131 14.54 5.27 -0.26
C ALA A 131 13.83 3.92 -0.13
N ALA A 132 12.49 3.91 -0.14
CA ALA A 132 11.71 2.66 -0.12
C ALA A 132 11.86 1.83 -1.39
N MET A 133 11.96 2.47 -2.55
CA MET A 133 12.24 1.81 -3.83
C MET A 133 13.60 1.11 -3.80
N ILE A 134 14.65 1.82 -3.35
CA ILE A 134 15.99 1.25 -3.19
C ILE A 134 15.94 0.07 -2.21
N LEU A 135 15.27 0.24 -1.07
CA LEU A 135 15.09 -0.82 -0.09
C LEU A 135 14.40 -2.05 -0.69
N ALA A 136 13.34 -1.85 -1.49
CA ALA A 136 12.59 -2.92 -2.13
C ALA A 136 13.41 -3.72 -3.16
N PHE A 137 14.33 -3.07 -3.87
CA PHE A 137 15.29 -3.72 -4.77
C PHE A 137 16.51 -4.29 -4.06
N SER A 138 16.79 -3.87 -2.83
CA SER A 138 17.98 -4.29 -2.10
C SER A 138 17.90 -5.74 -1.59
N PRO A 139 19.05 -6.37 -1.29
CA PRO A 139 19.08 -7.65 -0.58
C PRO A 139 18.38 -7.62 0.78
N LEU A 140 18.16 -6.44 1.36
CA LEU A 140 17.48 -6.31 2.65
C LEU A 140 16.01 -6.71 2.55
N ALA A 141 15.36 -6.54 1.39
CA ALA A 141 14.01 -7.07 1.15
C ALA A 141 13.99 -8.61 1.13
N ILE A 142 15.05 -9.24 0.62
CA ILE A 142 15.21 -10.70 0.62
C ILE A 142 15.40 -11.20 2.05
N ILE A 143 16.25 -10.53 2.84
CA ILE A 143 16.48 -10.85 4.27
C ILE A 143 15.18 -10.64 5.08
N ALA A 144 14.42 -9.59 4.78
CA ALA A 144 13.12 -9.35 5.41
C ALA A 144 12.14 -10.49 5.10
N SER A 145 12.09 -10.96 3.84
CA SER A 145 11.23 -12.07 3.43
C SER A 145 11.55 -13.37 4.18
N SER A 146 12.84 -13.70 4.33
CA SER A 146 13.28 -14.91 5.04
C SER A 146 13.05 -14.80 6.55
N SER A 147 12.99 -13.59 7.10
CA SER A 147 12.73 -13.36 8.51
C SER A 147 11.31 -13.77 8.94
N PHE A 148 10.35 -13.84 8.02
CA PHE A 148 9.00 -14.35 8.29
C PHE A 148 8.95 -15.87 8.57
N ALA A 149 9.98 -16.63 8.17
CA ALA A 149 10.10 -18.05 8.51
C ALA A 149 10.71 -18.30 9.90
N SER A 150 11.17 -17.25 10.58
CA SER A 150 11.78 -17.37 11.91
C SER A 150 10.72 -17.49 13.01
N LEU A 151 11.02 -18.29 14.05
CA LEU A 151 10.26 -18.33 15.30
C LEU A 151 10.57 -17.16 16.24
N SER A 152 11.61 -16.38 15.95
CA SER A 152 12.02 -15.25 16.78
C SER A 152 11.15 -14.02 16.49
N PHE A 153 10.45 -13.53 17.53
CA PHE A 153 9.63 -12.32 17.44
C PHE A 153 10.39 -11.13 16.83
N SER A 154 11.63 -10.87 17.27
CA SER A 154 12.42 -9.74 16.77
C SER A 154 12.73 -9.85 15.28
N ARG A 155 12.94 -11.06 14.76
CA ARG A 155 13.17 -11.29 13.32
C ARG A 155 11.87 -11.11 12.54
N THR A 156 10.76 -11.68 13.01
CA THR A 156 9.46 -11.48 12.36
C THR A 156 9.08 -10.00 12.35
N LEU A 157 9.28 -9.29 13.46
CA LEU A 157 9.04 -7.85 13.57
C LEU A 157 9.89 -7.06 12.57
N PHE A 158 11.16 -7.39 12.41
CA PHE A 158 12.01 -6.80 11.36
C PHE A 158 11.41 -6.98 9.97
N GLY A 159 10.96 -8.20 9.63
CA GLY A 159 10.28 -8.48 8.36
C GLY A 159 9.01 -7.64 8.18
N VAL A 160 8.18 -7.54 9.23
CA VAL A 160 6.96 -6.72 9.24
C VAL A 160 7.26 -5.24 9.03
N ILE A 161 8.30 -4.70 9.67
CA ILE A 161 8.69 -3.29 9.54
C ILE A 161 9.09 -2.97 8.10
N ILE A 162 9.96 -3.79 7.51
CA ILE A 162 10.45 -3.59 6.13
C ILE A 162 9.29 -3.73 5.13
N ALA A 163 8.49 -4.79 5.23
CA ALA A 163 7.37 -5.01 4.32
C ALA A 163 6.29 -3.93 4.46
N SER A 164 5.98 -3.49 5.68
CA SER A 164 5.00 -2.42 5.92
C SER A 164 5.51 -1.09 5.41
N PHE A 165 6.78 -0.74 5.63
CA PHE A 165 7.36 0.50 5.13
C PHE A 165 7.32 0.57 3.59
N VAL A 166 7.74 -0.49 2.90
CA VAL A 166 7.66 -0.56 1.43
C VAL A 166 6.21 -0.52 0.95
N GLY A 167 5.29 -1.20 1.65
CA GLY A 167 3.86 -1.18 1.35
C GLY A 167 3.24 0.21 1.50
N VAL A 168 3.43 0.86 2.65
CA VAL A 168 2.93 2.22 2.90
C VAL A 168 3.51 3.20 1.89
N MET A 169 4.78 3.08 1.51
CA MET A 169 5.37 3.95 0.48
C MET A 169 4.82 3.66 -0.92
N SER A 170 4.44 2.41 -1.23
CA SER A 170 3.76 2.06 -2.49
C SER A 170 2.36 2.67 -2.57
N ASP A 171 1.61 2.59 -1.47
CA ASP A 171 0.31 3.25 -1.31
C ASP A 171 0.47 4.77 -1.45
N HIS A 172 1.34 5.36 -0.63
CA HIS A 172 1.52 6.80 -0.57
C HIS A 172 1.95 7.40 -1.91
N ILE A 173 2.92 6.83 -2.63
CA ILE A 173 3.31 7.39 -3.94
C ILE A 173 2.22 7.23 -5.00
N ALA A 174 1.46 6.14 -4.99
CA ALA A 174 0.36 5.94 -5.91
C ALA A 174 -0.75 6.96 -5.65
N GLY A 175 -1.06 7.22 -4.37
CA GLY A 175 -1.96 8.28 -3.95
C GLY A 175 -1.49 9.66 -4.43
N SER A 176 -0.22 10.00 -4.22
CA SER A 176 0.35 11.27 -4.65
C SER A 176 0.36 11.42 -6.18
N ALA A 177 0.68 10.35 -6.91
CA ALA A 177 0.63 10.32 -8.36
C ALA A 177 -0.80 10.48 -8.89
N ILE A 178 -1.82 9.94 -8.22
CA ILE A 178 -3.20 10.20 -8.60
C ILE A 178 -3.60 11.64 -8.25
N ALA A 179 -3.27 12.11 -7.05
CA ALA A 179 -3.66 13.42 -6.54
C ALA A 179 -3.18 14.57 -7.43
N ILE A 180 -1.91 14.55 -7.85
CA ILE A 180 -1.31 15.62 -8.66
C ILE A 180 -2.01 15.80 -10.00
N TRP A 181 -2.43 14.70 -10.64
CA TRP A 181 -3.18 14.74 -11.90
C TRP A 181 -4.68 15.00 -11.69
N TYR A 182 -5.26 14.45 -10.62
CA TYR A 182 -6.69 14.57 -10.34
C TYR A 182 -7.09 15.98 -9.91
N PHE A 183 -6.27 16.61 -9.05
CA PHE A 183 -6.51 17.97 -8.60
C PHE A 183 -5.80 19.02 -9.43
N ASN A 184 -4.84 18.63 -10.26
CA ASN A 184 -4.01 19.55 -11.04
C ASN A 184 -3.28 20.55 -10.11
N LEU A 185 -2.59 20.01 -9.09
CA LEU A 185 -1.88 20.73 -8.01
C LEU A 185 -0.50 20.13 -7.74
#